data_AF-A0AAD7GE33-F1
#
_entry.id   AF-A0AAD7GE33-F1
#
_cell.length_a   1.000
_cell.length_b   1.000
_cell.length_c   1.000
_cell.angle_alpha   90.00
_cell.angle_beta   90.00
_cell.angle_gamma   90.00
#
_symmetry.space_group_name_H-M   'P 1'
#
loop_
_entity.id
_entity.type
_entity.pdbx_description
1 polymer ?
#
loop_
_entity_poly.entity_id
_entity_poly.type
_entity_poly.pdbx_seq_one_letter_code
_entity_poly.pdbx_strand_id
1 'polypeptide(L)'
;THKPEGYLFVCPPQEFRIGQNSFQWPAYPAYWSLDPSGAARLSTEHAKILGFPILHIETVFFGLSWDKTVYDGLRRFHRGKGFDPQSQEAAIHLGYPLYRL
;
A
#
# COMPACT_ATOMS: atom_id res chain seq x y z
N THR A 1 12.67 -30.14 -15.90
CA THR A 1 13.59 -29.06 -15.51
C THR A 1 13.06 -28.46 -14.23
N HIS A 2 13.85 -28.44 -13.15
CA HIS A 2 13.42 -27.88 -11.86
C HIS A 2 13.36 -26.35 -11.98
N LYS A 3 12.20 -25.74 -11.73
CA LYS A 3 12.07 -24.28 -11.70
C LYS A 3 12.63 -23.79 -10.35
N PRO A 4 13.51 -22.78 -10.32
CA PRO A 4 13.96 -22.23 -9.05
C PRO A 4 12.78 -21.59 -8.32
N GLU A 5 12.78 -21.66 -6.99
CA GLU A 5 11.86 -20.87 -6.17
C GLU A 5 12.17 -19.38 -6.37
N GLY A 6 11.12 -18.58 -6.51
CA GLY A 6 11.23 -17.15 -6.71
C GLY A 6 10.21 -16.43 -5.84
N TYR A 7 10.61 -15.26 -5.37
CA TYR A 7 9.84 -14.42 -4.48
C TYR A 7 9.30 -13.22 -5.27
N LEU A 8 8.01 -12.95 -5.14
CA LEU A 8 7.37 -11.76 -5.70
C LEU A 8 7.42 -10.65 -4.65
N PHE A 9 8.11 -9.55 -4.98
CA PHE A 9 8.13 -8.35 -4.17
C PHE A 9 7.15 -7.34 -4.74
N VAL A 10 6.28 -6.81 -3.88
CA VAL A 10 5.36 -5.72 -4.18
C VAL A 10 5.81 -4.50 -3.41
N CYS A 11 6.19 -3.45 -4.12
CA CYS A 11 6.73 -2.24 -3.50
C CYS A 11 5.59 -1.25 -3.23
N PRO A 12 5.43 -0.77 -1.99
CA PRO A 12 4.42 0.22 -1.67
C PRO A 12 4.73 1.55 -2.36
N PRO A 13 3.71 2.38 -2.65
CA PRO A 13 3.92 3.74 -3.09
C PRO A 13 4.66 4.53 -1.98
N GLN A 14 5.49 5.47 -2.40
CA GLN A 14 6.20 6.37 -1.48
C GLN A 14 5.53 7.74 -1.48
N GLU A 15 5.28 8.28 -0.30
CA GLU A 15 4.72 9.62 -0.11
C GLU A 15 5.71 10.70 -0.57
N PHE A 16 5.18 11.75 -1.20
CA PHE A 16 5.93 12.94 -1.52
C PHE A 16 5.60 14.11 -0.61
N ARG A 17 6.66 14.84 -0.24
CA ARG A 17 6.54 16.09 0.52
C ARG A 17 6.07 17.30 -0.30
N ILE A 18 5.66 17.11 -1.56
CA ILE A 18 5.26 18.22 -2.45
C ILE A 18 3.78 18.62 -2.24
N GLY A 19 3.01 17.84 -1.48
CA GLY A 19 1.67 18.22 -1.03
C GLY A 19 1.01 17.09 -0.21
N GLN A 20 0.02 17.43 0.62
CA GLN A 20 -0.62 16.54 1.61
C GLN A 20 -1.25 15.25 1.02
N ASN A 21 -1.33 15.10 -0.31
CA ASN A 21 -1.98 13.96 -0.97
C ASN A 21 -1.24 13.52 -2.25
N SER A 22 0.09 13.69 -2.33
CA SER A 22 0.87 13.26 -3.50
C SER A 22 1.77 12.07 -3.17
N PHE A 23 1.79 11.04 -4.03
CA PHE A 23 2.64 9.86 -3.92
C PHE A 23 3.26 9.48 -5.27
N GLN A 24 4.44 8.84 -5.27
CA GLN A 24 4.95 8.12 -6.45
C GLN A 24 4.80 6.63 -6.27
N TRP A 25 4.53 5.99 -7.39
CA TRP A 25 4.93 4.61 -7.56
C TRP A 25 6.45 4.52 -7.77
N PRO A 26 7.11 3.53 -7.16
CA PRO A 26 8.48 3.21 -7.52
C PRO A 26 8.53 2.80 -8.99
N ALA A 27 9.69 3.00 -9.63
CA ALA A 27 9.90 2.67 -11.05
C ALA A 27 9.56 1.20 -11.37
N TYR A 28 9.65 0.31 -10.37
CA TYR A 28 9.26 -1.09 -10.46
C TYR A 28 8.33 -1.43 -9.28
N PRO A 29 7.00 -1.33 -9.47
CA PRO A 29 6.03 -1.53 -8.40
C PRO A 29 5.88 -3.00 -7.98
N ALA A 30 6.33 -3.94 -8.81
CA ALA A 30 6.63 -5.30 -8.39
C ALA A 30 7.72 -5.91 -9.26
N TYR A 31 8.41 -6.91 -8.70
CA TYR A 31 9.43 -7.66 -9.41
C TYR A 31 9.66 -9.04 -8.78
N TRP A 32 10.25 -9.94 -9.58
CA TRP A 32 10.73 -11.23 -9.09
C TRP A 32 12.16 -11.11 -8.55
N SER A 33 12.46 -11.87 -7.50
CA SER A 33 13.80 -12.05 -6.95
C SER A 33 14.02 -13.53 -6.63
N LEU A 34 15.25 -14.02 -6.77
CA LEU A 34 15.64 -15.34 -6.24
C LEU A 34 16.12 -15.23 -4.79
N ASP A 35 16.43 -14.03 -4.33
CA ASP A 35 16.81 -13.73 -2.95
C ASP A 35 15.54 -13.44 -2.12
N PRO A 36 15.31 -14.17 -1.00
CA PRO A 36 14.22 -13.90 -0.06
C PRO A 36 14.21 -12.49 0.55
N SER A 37 15.32 -11.74 0.46
CA SER A 37 15.39 -10.35 0.91
C SER A 37 14.86 -9.34 -0.13
N GLY A 38 14.81 -9.74 -1.39
CA GLY A 38 14.42 -8.87 -2.51
C GLY A 38 15.51 -7.94 -3.01
N ALA A 39 16.72 -7.99 -2.43
CA ALA A 39 17.82 -7.11 -2.83
C ALA A 39 18.26 -7.31 -4.29
N ALA A 40 18.13 -8.54 -4.82
CA ALA A 40 18.55 -8.92 -6.16
C ALA A 40 17.36 -9.07 -7.13
N ARG A 41 16.86 -7.93 -7.62
CA ARG A 41 15.79 -7.89 -8.62
C ARG A 41 16.20 -8.61 -9.92
N LEU A 42 15.31 -9.48 -10.41
CA LEU A 42 15.40 -10.06 -11.75
C LEU A 42 14.93 -9.07 -12.82
N SER A 43 15.64 -9.05 -13.96
CA SER A 43 15.13 -8.42 -15.18
C SER A 43 13.94 -9.21 -15.73
N THR A 44 13.09 -8.56 -16.52
CA THR A 44 11.95 -9.22 -17.19
C THR A 44 12.39 -10.40 -18.05
N GLU A 45 13.51 -10.27 -18.76
CA GLU A 45 14.05 -11.35 -19.60
C GLU A 45 14.53 -12.54 -18.77
N HIS A 46 15.27 -12.30 -17.68
CA HIS A 46 15.68 -13.38 -16.79
C HIS A 46 14.48 -14.05 -16.12
N ALA A 47 13.49 -13.27 -15.68
CA ALA A 47 12.26 -13.81 -15.11
C ALA A 47 11.56 -14.72 -16.12
N LYS A 48 11.45 -14.30 -17.39
CA LYS A 48 10.84 -15.06 -18.48
C LYS A 48 11.61 -16.35 -18.80
N ILE A 49 12.94 -16.30 -18.88
CA ILE A 49 13.80 -17.48 -19.13
C ILE A 49 13.63 -18.52 -18.01
N LEU A 50 13.49 -18.06 -16.77
CA LEU A 50 13.23 -18.92 -15.60
C LEU A 50 11.76 -19.34 -15.49
N GLY A 51 10.91 -18.94 -16.44
CA GLY A 51 9.50 -19.30 -16.50
C GLY A 51 8.60 -18.56 -15.50
N PHE A 52 9.06 -17.46 -14.90
CA PHE A 52 8.21 -16.61 -14.05
C PHE A 52 7.23 -15.79 -14.90
N PRO A 53 6.00 -15.55 -14.40
CA PRO A 53 5.03 -14.71 -15.08
C PRO A 53 5.54 -13.27 -15.26
N ILE A 54 5.17 -12.64 -16.37
CA ILE A 54 5.33 -11.20 -16.56
C ILE A 54 4.31 -10.50 -15.66
N LEU A 55 4.80 -9.54 -14.88
CA LEU A 55 3.98 -8.82 -13.91
C LEU A 55 3.29 -7.63 -14.60
N HIS A 56 1.97 -7.58 -14.47
CA HIS A 56 1.16 -6.42 -14.80
C HIS A 56 0.49 -5.95 -13.51
N ILE A 57 0.76 -4.72 -13.10
CA ILE A 57 0.11 -4.13 -11.94
C ILE A 57 -0.91 -3.13 -12.42
N GLU A 58 -2.15 -3.38 -12.04
CA GLU A 58 -3.23 -2.42 -12.13
C GLU A 58 -3.48 -1.85 -10.74
N THR A 59 -3.56 -0.53 -10.63
CA THR A 59 -3.88 0.14 -9.38
C THR A 59 -5.19 0.89 -9.55
N VAL A 60 -6.17 0.54 -8.72
CA VAL A 60 -7.48 1.19 -8.70
C VAL A 60 -7.61 2.02 -7.42
N PHE A 61 -7.87 3.31 -7.57
CA PHE A 61 -8.09 4.21 -6.45
C PHE A 61 -9.59 4.38 -6.22
N PHE A 62 -10.03 4.07 -5.00
CA PHE A 62 -11.39 4.35 -4.55
C PHE A 62 -11.36 5.54 -3.59
N GLY A 63 -11.85 6.69 -4.07
CA GLY A 63 -12.11 7.84 -3.22
C GLY A 63 -13.52 7.75 -2.64
N LEU A 64 -13.62 7.73 -1.31
CA LEU A 64 -14.90 7.89 -0.62
C LEU A 64 -14.98 9.31 -0.06
N SER A 65 -16.00 10.06 -0.49
CA SER A 65 -16.36 11.33 0.12
C SER A 65 -17.56 11.15 1.03
N TRP A 66 -17.50 11.74 2.22
CA TRP A 66 -18.63 11.82 3.13
C TRP A 66 -19.10 13.26 3.19
N ASP A 67 -20.41 13.48 3.20
CA ASP A 67 -20.93 14.82 3.47
C ASP A 67 -20.65 15.24 4.92
N LYS A 68 -20.78 16.54 5.17
CA LYS A 68 -20.52 17.12 6.49
C LYS A 68 -21.39 16.50 7.60
N THR A 69 -22.63 16.16 7.30
CA THR A 69 -23.57 15.58 8.27
C THR A 69 -23.08 14.21 8.73
N VAL A 70 -22.63 13.36 7.80
CA VAL A 70 -22.08 12.06 8.15
C VAL A 70 -20.78 12.21 8.94
N TYR A 71 -19.90 13.11 8.52
CA TYR A 71 -18.66 13.40 9.24
C TYR A 71 -18.92 13.87 10.68
N ASP A 72 -19.87 14.79 10.87
CA ASP A 72 -20.26 15.29 12.19
C ASP A 72 -20.90 14.18 13.06
N GLY A 73 -21.66 13.27 12.44
CA GLY A 73 -22.19 12.07 13.09
C GLY A 73 -21.09 11.16 13.63
N LEU A 74 -20.09 10.84 12.79
CA LEU A 74 -18.93 10.05 13.18
C LEU A 74 -18.13 10.70 14.31
N ARG A 75 -17.93 12.03 14.25
CA ARG A 75 -17.25 12.77 15.33
C ARG A 75 -17.97 12.66 16.66
N ARG A 76 -19.30 12.74 16.66
CA ARG A 76 -20.10 12.56 17.89
C ARG A 76 -20.00 11.13 18.41
N PHE A 77 -20.03 10.14 17.53
CA PHE A 77 -19.87 8.74 17.90
C PHE A 77 -18.50 8.48 18.55
N HIS A 78 -17.41 8.94 17.95
CA HIS A 78 -16.05 8.82 18.52
C HIS A 78 -15.97 9.44 19.92
N ARG A 79 -16.48 10.66 20.10
CA ARG A 79 -16.54 11.31 21.42
C ARG A 79 -17.35 10.50 22.43
N GLY A 80 -18.48 9.94 22.01
CA GLY A 80 -19.30 9.06 22.86
C GLY A 80 -18.59 7.77 23.27
N LYS A 81 -17.57 7.34 22.52
CA LYS A 81 -16.69 6.20 22.84
C LYS A 81 -15.42 6.61 23.59
N GLY A 82 -15.25 7.90 23.90
CA GLY A 82 -14.06 8.42 24.59
C GLY A 82 -12.86 8.67 23.68
N PHE A 83 -13.01 8.58 22.35
CA PHE A 83 -11.96 8.89 21.40
C PHE A 83 -11.99 10.36 21.00
N ASP A 84 -10.81 10.97 20.82
CA ASP A 84 -10.70 12.27 20.16
C ASP A 84 -10.89 12.10 18.63
N PRO A 85 -11.90 12.71 18.00
CA PRO A 85 -12.10 12.61 16.56
C PRO A 85 -11.00 13.24 15.70
N GLN A 86 -10.09 14.01 16.29
CA GLN A 86 -8.90 14.53 15.60
C GLN A 86 -7.64 13.69 15.83
N SER A 87 -7.72 12.65 16.67
CA SER A 87 -6.61 11.75 16.94
C SER A 87 -6.69 10.48 16.07
N GLN A 88 -5.60 9.72 16.06
CA GLN A 88 -5.51 8.42 15.42
C GLN A 88 -5.93 7.26 16.34
N GLU A 89 -6.36 7.55 17.58
CA GLU A 89 -6.61 6.53 18.62
C GLU A 89 -7.69 5.53 18.21
N ALA A 90 -8.77 6.01 17.60
CA ALA A 90 -9.85 5.13 17.12
C ALA A 90 -9.34 4.16 16.04
N ALA A 91 -8.48 4.63 15.14
CA ALA A 91 -7.89 3.79 14.10
C ALA A 91 -6.95 2.73 14.70
N ILE A 92 -6.09 3.13 15.63
CA ILE A 92 -5.19 2.22 16.37
C ILE A 92 -5.98 1.15 17.12
N HIS A 93 -7.03 1.56 17.85
CA HIS A 93 -7.85 0.65 18.63
C HIS A 93 -8.55 -0.41 17.76
N LEU A 94 -8.92 -0.05 16.54
CA LEU A 94 -9.54 -0.96 15.56
C LEU A 94 -8.51 -1.76 14.74
N GLY A 95 -7.21 -1.61 15.01
CA GLY A 95 -6.15 -2.30 14.29
C GLY A 95 -5.94 -1.81 12.87
N TYR A 96 -6.41 -0.60 12.53
CA TYR A 96 -6.17 -0.03 11.21
C TYR A 96 -4.72 0.45 11.06
N PRO A 97 -4.11 0.23 9.89
CA PRO A 97 -2.78 0.75 9.60
C PRO A 97 -2.81 2.28 9.61
N LEU A 98 -1.82 2.87 10.29
CA LEU A 98 -1.61 4.31 10.27
C LEU A 98 -0.74 4.67 9.09
N TYR A 99 -1.34 5.38 8.15
CA TYR A 99 -0.61 6.07 7.09
C TYR A 99 -0.28 7.47 7.60
N ARG A 100 0.99 7.87 7.50
CA ARG A 100 1.45 9.16 8.00
C ARG A 100 1.44 10.16 6.84
N LEU A 101 0.26 10.70 6.51
CA LEU A 101 0.08 11.75 5.51
C LEU A 101 0.97 12.99 5.77
#